data_AF-A0A964VU61-F1
#
_entry.id   AF-A0A964VU61-F1
#
_cell.length_a   1.000
_cell.length_b   1.000
_cell.length_c   1.000
_cell.angle_alpha   90.00
_cell.angle_beta   90.00
_cell.angle_gamma   90.00
#
_symmetry.space_group_name_H-M   'P 1'
#
loop_
_entity.id
_entity.type
_entity.pdbx_description
1 polymer ?
#
loop_
_entity_poly.entity_id
_entity_poly.type
_entity_poly.pdbx_seq_one_letter_code
_entity_poly.pdbx_strand_id
1 'polypeptide(L)'
;MGTQLQNRSRLRYIARSLGSCKTKVERRTPLSMAVEIIFEPHGTTYDNETHLSSGHNDVELSPLGIEQSKEMGKRYENDHFDAIFCSDLQRAYKSAEIAFGDKFPIIKDARLRECDYGDLTQRPSDEVTPEKPKRIHDPFPNGESYEETSERMKSFLHDLFRDYDGKRVMIIGHRATQYGLERWIKGFSLEEIIPAPWKWQPGWTYSLERINPFEIRNSKWGLGMFADRDIDAGELIVDWNDGRGQIYELASVFDLPKEAANHAIQFDEHKWIDHPDGRNINHSCEPNCGWKGRFKLVAMRDIRKGEELFSDYDTMEDSEWMMLEECGCGTASCRKVIKGLRFLPADKVKEYMQGRYVSEWLIEKYHLD
;
A
#
# COMPACT_ATOMS: atom_id res chain seq x y z
N MET A 1 -30.00 41.27 9.11
CA MET A 1 -30.28 39.89 9.57
C MET A 1 -29.00 39.10 9.34
N GLY A 2 -28.05 39.16 10.28
CA GLY A 2 -27.91 38.15 11.33
C GLY A 2 -26.80 37.14 10.96
N THR A 3 -25.62 37.64 10.56
CA THR A 3 -24.34 37.52 11.29
C THR A 3 -23.70 36.13 11.27
N GLN A 4 -23.05 35.83 10.14
CA GLN A 4 -21.71 35.24 10.14
C GLN A 4 -20.78 36.11 11.03
N LEU A 5 -19.80 35.48 11.69
CA LEU A 5 -18.85 36.03 12.68
C LEU A 5 -19.32 35.94 14.15
N GLN A 6 -19.36 34.72 14.70
CA GLN A 6 -19.15 34.46 16.13
C GLN A 6 -18.98 32.94 16.37
N ASN A 7 -17.74 32.45 16.27
CA ASN A 7 -17.25 31.29 17.05
C ASN A 7 -15.74 31.07 16.88
N ARG A 8 -14.96 32.17 16.83
CA ARG A 8 -13.51 32.15 17.09
C ARG A 8 -13.26 32.60 18.52
N SER A 9 -13.68 31.79 19.50
CA SER A 9 -13.32 32.00 20.92
C SER A 9 -13.75 30.81 21.78
N ARG A 10 -12.94 29.74 21.79
CA ARG A 10 -12.80 28.83 22.94
C ARG A 10 -11.50 28.01 22.82
N LEU A 11 -10.43 28.73 22.52
CA LEU A 11 -9.09 28.38 22.99
C LEU A 11 -8.97 28.96 24.39
N ARG A 12 -8.71 28.08 25.38
CA ARG A 12 -8.00 28.30 26.66
C ARG A 12 -8.57 27.40 27.77
N TYR A 13 -7.66 27.04 28.69
CA TYR A 13 -7.80 26.39 30.01
C TYR A 13 -7.63 24.86 30.01
N ILE A 14 -6.69 24.23 30.74
CA ILE A 14 -5.76 24.66 31.80
C ILE A 14 -4.44 23.86 31.71
N ALA A 15 -3.32 24.57 31.56
CA ALA A 15 -2.01 24.06 31.96
C ALA A 15 -1.83 24.38 33.45
N ARG A 16 -1.79 23.35 34.31
CA ARG A 16 -1.25 23.46 35.67
C ARG A 16 -0.30 22.29 35.92
N SER A 17 0.93 22.70 36.21
CA SER A 17 2.10 21.91 36.58
C SER A 17 1.83 20.89 37.69
N LEU A 18 2.17 19.62 37.48
CA LEU A 18 2.70 18.72 38.51
C LEU A 18 3.53 17.60 37.86
N GLY A 19 4.80 17.49 38.28
CA GLY A 19 5.58 16.25 38.32
C GLY A 19 6.04 15.63 37.00
N SER A 20 7.34 15.66 36.73
CA SER A 20 7.96 14.86 35.68
C SER A 20 7.81 13.35 35.97
N CYS A 21 6.79 12.71 35.39
CA CYS A 21 6.83 11.26 35.20
C CYS A 21 7.73 11.00 34.00
N LYS A 22 8.89 10.39 34.22
CA LYS A 22 9.81 9.99 33.15
C LYS A 22 9.12 8.89 32.35
N THR A 23 8.56 9.25 31.20
CA THR A 23 8.05 8.31 30.20
C THR A 23 9.22 7.46 29.70
N LYS A 24 9.21 6.17 30.02
CA LYS A 24 10.08 5.20 29.36
C LYS A 24 9.49 4.92 27.98
N VAL A 25 10.01 5.61 26.98
CA VAL A 25 9.77 5.29 25.57
C VAL A 25 10.61 4.05 25.24
N GLU A 26 10.05 2.86 25.39
CA GLU A 26 10.68 1.66 24.86
C GLU A 26 10.43 1.59 23.35
N ARG A 27 11.38 2.10 22.56
CA ARG A 27 11.47 1.80 21.12
C ARG A 27 11.93 0.36 20.96
N ARG A 28 10.99 -0.58 20.89
CA ARG A 28 11.25 -1.83 20.20
C ARG A 28 10.99 -1.56 18.73
N THR A 29 12.03 -1.52 17.91
CA THR A 29 11.91 -1.55 16.46
C THR A 29 11.67 -3.01 16.07
N PRO A 30 10.47 -3.42 15.62
CA PRO A 30 10.33 -4.65 14.86
C PRO A 30 11.14 -4.51 13.58
N LEU A 31 11.78 -5.58 13.14
CA LEU A 31 12.27 -5.64 11.77
C LEU A 31 11.02 -5.63 10.88
N SER A 32 10.69 -4.48 10.30
CA SER A 32 9.88 -4.47 9.09
C SER A 32 10.69 -5.24 8.06
N MET A 33 10.28 -6.47 7.77
CA MET A 33 10.83 -7.17 6.62
C MET A 33 10.28 -6.45 5.38
N ALA A 34 11.12 -6.30 4.36
CA ALA A 34 10.77 -5.69 3.09
C ALA A 34 11.20 -6.66 1.99
N VAL A 35 10.54 -6.63 0.84
CA VAL A 35 11.00 -7.43 -0.29
C VAL A 35 12.21 -6.71 -0.89
N GLU A 36 13.38 -7.38 -0.89
CA GLU A 36 14.53 -6.88 -1.64
C GLU A 36 14.33 -7.25 -3.12
N ILE A 37 14.26 -6.23 -3.97
CA ILE A 37 14.06 -6.40 -5.40
C ILE A 37 15.35 -6.00 -6.12
N ILE A 38 15.85 -6.90 -6.96
CA ILE A 38 16.80 -6.53 -8.02
C ILE A 38 16.02 -6.46 -9.33
N PHE A 39 16.17 -5.38 -10.09
CA PHE A 39 15.57 -5.22 -11.40
C PHE A 39 16.67 -5.27 -12.48
N GLU A 40 16.39 -5.98 -13.57
CA GLU A 40 17.18 -5.99 -14.79
C GLU A 40 16.24 -5.85 -16.01
N PRO A 41 16.57 -5.03 -17.02
CA PRO A 41 15.87 -5.08 -18.29
C PRO A 41 16.22 -6.37 -19.04
N HIS A 42 15.36 -6.79 -19.96
CA HIS A 42 15.71 -7.82 -20.93
C HIS A 42 16.95 -7.43 -21.76
N GLY A 43 17.64 -8.44 -22.31
CA GLY A 43 18.73 -8.22 -23.26
C GLY A 43 18.27 -7.54 -24.56
N THR A 44 19.21 -7.01 -25.33
CA THR A 44 18.96 -6.35 -26.63
C THR A 44 18.19 -7.26 -27.60
N THR A 45 17.16 -6.72 -28.25
CA THR A 45 16.36 -7.39 -29.28
C THR A 45 16.74 -6.92 -30.69
N TYR A 46 16.27 -7.63 -31.72
CA TYR A 46 16.40 -7.17 -33.10
C TYR A 46 15.76 -5.78 -33.31
N ASP A 47 14.61 -5.52 -32.70
CA ASP A 47 13.97 -4.20 -32.74
C ASP A 47 14.87 -3.11 -32.16
N ASN A 48 15.57 -3.39 -31.06
CA ASN A 48 16.48 -2.42 -30.48
C ASN A 48 17.63 -2.07 -31.43
N GLU A 49 18.21 -3.07 -32.11
CA GLU A 49 19.28 -2.88 -33.10
C GLU A 49 18.80 -2.11 -34.34
N THR A 50 17.53 -2.26 -34.71
CA THR A 50 16.92 -1.53 -35.83
C THR A 50 16.16 -0.27 -35.40
N HIS A 51 16.32 0.17 -34.15
CA HIS A 51 15.68 1.37 -33.59
C HIS A 51 14.15 1.40 -33.72
N LEU A 52 13.48 0.26 -33.53
CA LEU A 52 12.03 0.13 -33.48
C LEU A 52 11.53 0.04 -32.04
N SER A 53 10.36 0.61 -31.80
CA SER A 53 9.67 0.54 -30.51
C SER A 53 8.81 -0.72 -30.43
N SER A 54 9.27 -1.72 -29.67
CA SER A 54 8.62 -3.03 -29.63
C SER A 54 7.22 -3.03 -29.01
N GLY A 55 6.92 -2.21 -28.01
CA GLY A 55 5.64 -2.29 -27.28
C GLY A 55 5.34 -3.74 -26.85
N HIS A 56 4.15 -4.24 -27.18
CA HIS A 56 3.76 -5.64 -26.96
C HIS A 56 4.13 -6.59 -28.11
N ASN A 57 4.81 -6.11 -29.17
CA ASN A 57 5.37 -7.00 -30.18
C ASN A 57 6.34 -7.98 -29.51
N ASP A 58 6.09 -9.27 -29.70
CA ASP A 58 6.84 -10.32 -29.02
C ASP A 58 8.10 -10.67 -29.83
N VAL A 59 9.04 -9.73 -29.88
CA VAL A 59 10.30 -9.86 -30.62
C VAL A 59 11.34 -10.70 -29.88
N GLU A 60 12.17 -11.42 -30.64
CA GLU A 60 13.29 -12.22 -30.13
C GLU A 60 14.48 -11.36 -29.66
N LEU A 61 15.32 -11.93 -28.79
CA LEU A 61 16.63 -11.39 -28.45
C LEU A 61 17.56 -11.45 -29.68
N SER A 62 18.40 -10.44 -29.84
CA SER A 62 19.51 -10.49 -30.81
C SER A 62 20.67 -11.33 -30.24
N PRO A 63 21.68 -11.69 -31.06
CA PRO A 63 22.89 -12.33 -30.55
C PRO A 63 23.56 -11.54 -29.41
N LEU A 64 23.52 -10.21 -29.46
CA LEU A 64 24.01 -9.35 -28.38
C LEU A 64 23.17 -9.52 -27.11
N GLY A 65 21.84 -9.56 -27.22
CA GLY A 65 20.95 -9.79 -26.07
C GLY A 65 21.15 -11.16 -25.41
N ILE A 66 21.48 -12.18 -26.20
CA ILE A 66 21.83 -13.52 -25.68
C ILE A 66 23.10 -13.44 -24.83
N GLU A 67 24.15 -12.76 -25.30
CA GLU A 67 25.39 -12.60 -24.52
C GLU A 67 25.17 -11.76 -23.25
N GLN A 68 24.43 -10.66 -23.34
CA GLN A 68 24.05 -9.85 -22.16
C GLN A 68 23.28 -10.67 -21.11
N SER A 69 22.41 -11.59 -21.54
CA SER A 69 21.67 -12.47 -20.64
C SER A 69 22.59 -13.47 -19.94
N LYS A 70 23.62 -13.98 -20.64
CA LYS A 70 24.66 -14.83 -20.02
C LYS A 70 25.50 -14.04 -19.01
N GLU A 71 25.84 -12.79 -19.33
CA GLU A 71 26.57 -11.90 -18.43
C GLU A 71 25.77 -11.58 -17.16
N MET A 72 24.46 -11.37 -17.28
CA MET A 72 23.56 -11.24 -16.14
C MET A 72 23.60 -12.50 -15.25
N GLY A 73 23.54 -13.70 -15.83
CA GLY A 73 23.67 -14.94 -15.08
C GLY A 73 24.98 -15.05 -14.30
N LYS A 74 26.10 -14.68 -14.92
CA LYS A 74 27.42 -14.63 -14.27
C LYS A 74 27.48 -13.59 -13.14
N ARG A 75 26.88 -12.41 -13.33
CA ARG A 75 26.85 -11.33 -12.34
C ARG A 75 26.24 -11.77 -11.01
N TYR A 76 25.24 -12.64 -11.08
CA TYR A 76 24.48 -13.14 -9.93
C TYR A 76 24.74 -14.63 -9.64
N GLU A 77 25.90 -15.15 -10.05
CA GLU A 77 26.20 -16.58 -9.91
C GLU A 77 26.28 -17.04 -8.45
N ASN A 78 26.69 -16.14 -7.54
CA ASN A 78 26.86 -16.40 -6.10
C ASN A 78 25.69 -15.87 -5.25
N ASP A 79 24.74 -15.19 -5.89
CA ASP A 79 23.54 -14.67 -5.25
C ASP A 79 22.49 -15.77 -5.04
N HIS A 80 21.61 -15.53 -4.07
CA HIS A 80 20.37 -16.28 -3.86
C HIS A 80 19.17 -15.37 -4.14
N PHE A 81 18.16 -15.94 -4.82
CA PHE A 81 16.84 -15.36 -5.02
C PHE A 81 15.79 -16.40 -4.68
N ASP A 82 14.72 -15.96 -4.01
CA ASP A 82 13.55 -16.79 -3.74
C ASP A 82 12.72 -17.06 -5.00
N ALA A 83 12.69 -16.09 -5.93
CA ALA A 83 12.07 -16.21 -7.25
C ALA A 83 12.62 -15.17 -8.23
N ILE A 84 12.52 -15.49 -9.52
CA ILE A 84 12.76 -14.58 -10.64
C ILE A 84 11.42 -14.31 -11.31
N PHE A 85 10.88 -13.11 -11.16
CA PHE A 85 9.70 -12.66 -11.89
C PHE A 85 10.11 -12.07 -13.23
N CYS A 86 9.36 -12.35 -14.29
CA CYS A 86 9.61 -11.76 -15.59
C CYS A 86 8.33 -11.42 -16.33
N SER A 87 8.41 -10.42 -17.21
CA SER A 87 7.40 -10.24 -18.25
C SER A 87 7.26 -11.52 -19.05
N ASP A 88 6.03 -11.86 -19.41
CA ASP A 88 5.71 -13.05 -20.20
C ASP A 88 6.08 -12.89 -21.69
N LEU A 89 6.45 -11.69 -22.13
CA LEU A 89 7.04 -11.45 -23.45
C LEU A 89 8.39 -12.18 -23.56
N GLN A 90 8.60 -12.83 -24.70
CA GLN A 90 9.68 -13.77 -24.92
C GLN A 90 11.05 -13.18 -24.63
N ARG A 91 11.29 -11.91 -24.96
CA ARG A 91 12.57 -11.24 -24.69
C ARG A 91 12.94 -11.20 -23.21
N ALA A 92 11.97 -10.97 -22.32
CA ALA A 92 12.20 -10.96 -20.88
C ALA A 92 12.33 -12.39 -20.34
N TYR A 93 11.43 -13.27 -20.73
CA TYR A 93 11.48 -14.67 -20.31
C TYR A 93 12.77 -15.37 -20.78
N LYS A 94 13.18 -15.20 -22.03
CA LYS A 94 14.43 -15.77 -22.57
C LYS A 94 15.66 -15.18 -21.90
N SER A 95 15.64 -13.91 -21.54
CA SER A 95 16.72 -13.32 -20.75
C SER A 95 16.86 -14.02 -19.39
N ALA A 96 15.73 -14.27 -18.71
CA ALA A 96 15.69 -14.99 -17.44
C ALA A 96 16.14 -16.46 -17.58
N GLU A 97 15.63 -17.16 -18.59
CA GLU A 97 15.95 -18.57 -18.88
C GLU A 97 17.45 -18.74 -19.18
N ILE A 98 18.05 -17.87 -20.00
CA ILE A 98 19.48 -17.90 -20.31
C ILE A 98 20.33 -17.60 -19.08
N ALA A 99 19.93 -16.62 -18.26
CA ALA A 99 20.70 -16.19 -17.11
C ALA A 99 20.66 -17.20 -15.96
N PHE A 100 19.51 -17.81 -15.69
CA PHE A 100 19.29 -18.57 -14.45
C PHE A 100 18.94 -20.04 -14.69
N GLY A 101 18.47 -20.43 -15.87
CA GLY A 101 18.01 -21.80 -16.14
C GLY A 101 17.06 -22.29 -15.04
N ASP A 102 17.36 -23.45 -14.47
CA ASP A 102 16.58 -24.07 -13.39
C ASP A 102 17.09 -23.69 -11.97
N LYS A 103 18.02 -22.74 -11.85
CA LYS A 103 18.64 -22.37 -10.56
C LYS A 103 17.60 -21.80 -9.57
N PHE A 104 16.62 -21.06 -10.07
CA PHE A 104 15.56 -20.42 -9.28
C PHE A 104 14.21 -20.55 -9.98
N PRO A 105 13.08 -20.52 -9.27
CA PRO A 105 11.76 -20.48 -9.91
C PRO A 105 11.61 -19.23 -10.78
N ILE A 106 11.38 -19.43 -12.08
CA ILE A 106 11.07 -18.35 -13.03
C ILE A 106 9.55 -18.25 -13.18
N ILE A 107 8.98 -17.12 -12.78
CA ILE A 107 7.54 -16.84 -12.79
C ILE A 107 7.24 -15.77 -13.82
N LYS A 108 6.39 -16.08 -14.79
CA LYS A 108 5.92 -15.11 -15.79
C LYS A 108 4.72 -14.33 -15.24
N ASP A 109 4.71 -13.02 -15.44
CA ASP A 109 3.58 -12.17 -15.07
C ASP A 109 3.32 -11.11 -16.16
N ALA A 110 2.13 -11.13 -16.75
CA ALA A 110 1.75 -10.20 -17.82
C ALA A 110 1.68 -8.74 -17.33
N ARG A 111 1.55 -8.50 -16.02
CA ARG A 111 1.59 -7.15 -15.43
C ARG A 111 2.98 -6.52 -15.51
N LEU A 112 4.01 -7.29 -15.83
CA LEU A 112 5.39 -6.81 -16.01
C LEU A 112 5.71 -6.40 -17.46
N ARG A 113 4.78 -6.54 -18.41
CA ARG A 113 4.97 -6.15 -19.82
C ARG A 113 5.36 -4.67 -20.00
N GLU A 114 6.01 -4.36 -21.12
CA GLU A 114 6.21 -2.99 -21.60
C GLU A 114 4.85 -2.30 -21.81
N CYS A 115 4.83 -0.97 -21.91
CA CYS A 115 3.66 -0.23 -22.35
C CYS A 115 3.24 -0.66 -23.77
N ASP A 116 1.95 -0.97 -23.96
CA ASP A 116 1.34 -1.25 -25.25
C ASP A 116 1.25 0.05 -26.06
N TYR A 117 2.11 0.15 -27.08
CA TYR A 117 2.13 1.29 -27.97
C TYR A 117 1.01 1.24 -29.02
N GLY A 118 0.18 0.19 -29.05
CA GLY A 118 -0.95 0.06 -29.96
C GLY A 118 -0.52 0.25 -31.42
N ASP A 119 -1.11 1.22 -32.12
CA ASP A 119 -0.80 1.56 -33.51
C ASP A 119 0.66 2.05 -33.74
N LEU A 120 1.36 2.42 -32.66
CA LEU A 120 2.76 2.85 -32.68
C LEU A 120 3.75 1.69 -32.42
N THR A 121 3.25 0.49 -32.16
CA THR A 121 4.08 -0.72 -32.09
C THR A 121 4.83 -0.91 -33.41
N GLN A 122 6.13 -1.26 -33.34
CA GLN A 122 7.03 -1.42 -34.49
C GLN A 122 7.31 -0.13 -35.28
N ARG A 123 6.93 1.05 -34.79
CA ARG A 123 7.34 2.33 -35.38
C ARG A 123 8.77 2.72 -34.96
N PRO A 124 9.46 3.57 -35.74
CA PRO A 124 10.77 4.09 -35.35
C PRO A 124 10.74 4.73 -33.96
N SER A 125 11.75 4.45 -33.15
CA SER A 125 11.83 4.96 -31.77
C SER A 125 11.90 6.48 -31.68
N ASP A 126 12.42 7.14 -32.72
CA ASP A 126 12.44 8.60 -32.81
C ASP A 126 11.04 9.20 -33.06
N GLU A 127 10.08 8.41 -33.56
CA GLU A 127 8.67 8.79 -33.67
C GLU A 127 7.91 8.52 -32.37
N VAL A 128 8.18 7.40 -31.69
CA VAL A 128 7.45 6.98 -30.49
C VAL A 128 7.93 7.70 -29.23
N THR A 129 9.24 7.93 -29.08
CA THR A 129 9.82 8.52 -27.87
C THR A 129 9.24 9.90 -27.53
N PRO A 130 9.07 10.83 -28.48
CA PRO A 130 8.43 12.13 -28.22
C PRO A 130 6.95 12.04 -27.85
N GLU A 131 6.27 10.93 -28.17
CA GLU A 131 4.88 10.71 -27.79
C GLU A 131 4.75 10.28 -26.34
N LYS A 132 5.75 9.59 -25.76
CA LYS A 132 5.66 9.00 -24.41
C LYS A 132 5.18 9.97 -23.32
N PRO A 133 5.70 11.21 -23.19
CA PRO A 133 5.20 12.14 -22.18
C PRO A 133 3.76 12.59 -22.40
N LYS A 134 3.26 12.54 -23.65
CA LYS A 134 1.86 12.84 -23.98
C LYS A 134 0.94 11.65 -23.66
N ARG A 135 1.50 10.45 -23.48
CA ARG A 135 0.77 9.21 -23.21
C ARG A 135 0.76 8.82 -21.74
N ILE A 136 1.00 9.79 -20.85
CA ILE A 136 0.97 9.57 -19.40
C ILE A 136 -0.45 9.19 -18.98
N HIS A 137 -1.40 10.11 -19.20
CA HIS A 137 -2.81 9.92 -18.87
C HIS A 137 -3.60 9.39 -20.08
N ASP A 138 -3.29 9.89 -21.28
CA ASP A 138 -3.98 9.49 -22.50
C ASP A 138 -3.35 8.22 -23.11
N PRO A 139 -4.12 7.18 -23.44
CA PRO A 139 -3.55 5.97 -24.01
C PRO A 139 -2.93 6.22 -25.40
N PHE A 140 -1.97 5.36 -25.77
CA PHE A 140 -1.62 5.20 -27.18
C PHE A 140 -2.87 4.73 -27.97
N PRO A 141 -3.04 5.11 -29.25
CA PRO A 141 -4.15 4.63 -30.06
C PRO A 141 -4.17 3.09 -30.11
N ASN A 142 -5.27 2.48 -29.69
CA ASN A 142 -5.42 1.02 -29.52
C ASN A 142 -4.36 0.37 -28.62
N GLY A 143 -3.78 1.13 -27.68
CA GLY A 143 -2.81 0.65 -26.69
C GLY A 143 -3.20 1.08 -25.27
N GLU A 144 -2.21 1.21 -24.39
CA GLU A 144 -2.41 1.62 -23.00
C GLU A 144 -1.77 2.98 -22.72
N SER A 145 -2.19 3.66 -21.65
CA SER A 145 -1.46 4.81 -21.11
C SER A 145 -0.36 4.34 -20.14
N TYR A 146 0.58 5.22 -19.82
CA TYR A 146 1.55 4.91 -18.76
C TYR A 146 0.92 4.86 -17.38
N GLU A 147 -0.21 5.53 -17.14
CA GLU A 147 -1.01 5.33 -15.93
C GLU A 147 -1.58 3.91 -15.84
N GLU A 148 -2.18 3.41 -16.90
CA GLU A 148 -2.70 2.03 -16.96
C GLU A 148 -1.57 1.01 -16.76
N THR A 149 -0.43 1.23 -17.44
CA THR A 149 0.77 0.41 -17.29
C THR A 149 1.29 0.42 -15.85
N SER A 150 1.33 1.60 -15.24
CA SER A 150 1.78 1.78 -13.86
C SER A 150 0.83 1.13 -12.87
N GLU A 151 -0.48 1.19 -13.09
CA GLU A 151 -1.48 0.62 -12.19
C GLU A 151 -1.42 -0.91 -12.15
N ARG A 152 -1.25 -1.58 -13.31
CA ARG A 152 -1.02 -3.04 -13.30
C ARG A 152 0.29 -3.41 -12.60
N MET A 153 1.32 -2.56 -12.67
CA MET A 153 2.55 -2.76 -11.91
C MET A 153 2.32 -2.61 -10.39
N LYS A 154 1.47 -1.68 -9.96
CA LYS A 154 1.06 -1.55 -8.55
C LYS A 154 0.42 -2.84 -8.04
N SER A 155 -0.52 -3.40 -8.82
CA SER A 155 -1.17 -4.67 -8.51
C SER A 155 -0.15 -5.82 -8.36
N PHE A 156 0.84 -5.90 -9.24
CA PHE A 156 1.93 -6.88 -9.11
C PHE A 156 2.72 -6.68 -7.80
N LEU A 157 3.10 -5.45 -7.46
CA LEU A 157 3.85 -5.17 -6.23
C LEU A 157 3.06 -5.48 -4.97
N HIS A 158 1.73 -5.33 -4.97
CA HIS A 158 0.88 -5.76 -3.86
C HIS A 158 0.99 -7.27 -3.61
N ASP A 159 0.81 -8.08 -4.66
CA ASP A 159 0.93 -9.54 -4.56
C ASP A 159 2.36 -9.94 -4.16
N LEU A 160 3.36 -9.26 -4.73
CA LEU A 160 4.76 -9.49 -4.40
C LEU A 160 5.02 -9.26 -2.92
N PHE A 161 4.59 -8.13 -2.35
CA PHE A 161 4.74 -7.87 -0.93
C PHE A 161 4.00 -8.91 -0.09
N ARG A 162 2.75 -9.26 -0.46
CA ARG A 162 1.94 -10.25 0.28
C ARG A 162 2.65 -11.61 0.38
N ASP A 163 3.23 -12.09 -0.72
CA ASP A 163 3.70 -13.48 -0.83
C ASP A 163 5.23 -13.62 -0.61
N TYR A 164 5.96 -12.51 -0.70
CA TYR A 164 7.43 -12.45 -0.64
C TYR A 164 7.98 -11.47 0.39
N ASP A 165 7.19 -11.05 1.39
CA ASP A 165 7.70 -10.24 2.50
C ASP A 165 8.95 -10.88 3.14
N GLY A 166 10.00 -10.09 3.29
CA GLY A 166 11.31 -10.52 3.79
C GLY A 166 12.15 -11.40 2.88
N LYS A 167 11.72 -11.59 1.63
CA LYS A 167 12.45 -12.37 0.62
C LYS A 167 13.21 -11.47 -0.34
N ARG A 168 14.11 -12.09 -1.12
CA ARG A 168 14.89 -11.43 -2.17
C ARG A 168 14.49 -11.96 -3.54
N VAL A 169 14.05 -11.08 -4.41
CA VAL A 169 13.54 -11.45 -5.74
C VAL A 169 14.24 -10.68 -6.84
N MET A 170 14.26 -11.24 -8.05
CA MET A 170 14.65 -10.54 -9.26
C MET A 170 13.40 -10.23 -10.09
N ILE A 171 13.35 -9.06 -10.73
CA ILE A 171 12.35 -8.70 -11.73
C ILE A 171 13.06 -8.43 -13.06
N ILE A 172 12.74 -9.21 -14.09
CA ILE A 172 13.22 -9.00 -15.46
C ILE A 172 12.09 -8.45 -16.33
N GLY A 173 12.25 -7.22 -16.80
CA GLY A 173 11.18 -6.54 -17.53
C GLY A 173 11.68 -5.54 -18.56
N HIS A 174 10.98 -4.42 -18.63
CA HIS A 174 11.16 -3.39 -19.65
C HIS A 174 11.30 -2.01 -19.01
N ARG A 175 11.40 -0.97 -19.84
CA ARG A 175 11.51 0.39 -19.33
C ARG A 175 10.25 0.80 -18.56
N ALA A 176 9.05 0.41 -19.02
CA ALA A 176 7.83 0.65 -18.26
C ALA A 176 7.75 -0.11 -16.92
N THR A 177 8.33 -1.31 -16.83
CA THR A 177 8.44 -2.03 -15.55
C THR A 177 9.22 -1.20 -14.53
N GLN A 178 10.35 -0.63 -14.97
CA GLN A 178 11.16 0.24 -14.13
C GLN A 178 10.40 1.51 -13.72
N TYR A 179 9.64 2.13 -14.63
CA TYR A 179 8.83 3.30 -14.29
C TYR A 179 7.86 3.01 -13.13
N GLY A 180 7.22 1.85 -13.13
CA GLY A 180 6.36 1.45 -12.01
C GLY A 180 7.13 1.22 -10.70
N LEU A 181 8.36 0.68 -10.74
CA LEU A 181 9.21 0.56 -9.55
C LEU A 181 9.61 1.93 -9.00
N GLU A 182 10.04 2.85 -9.87
CA GLU A 182 10.38 4.23 -9.47
C GLU A 182 9.18 4.96 -8.88
N ARG A 183 7.99 4.82 -9.48
CA ARG A 183 6.79 5.47 -8.98
C ARG A 183 6.33 4.91 -7.65
N TRP A 184 6.14 3.59 -7.55
CA TRP A 184 5.47 2.99 -6.40
C TRP A 184 6.40 2.71 -5.22
N ILE A 185 7.72 2.60 -5.45
CA ILE A 185 8.69 2.36 -4.38
C ILE A 185 9.46 3.64 -4.03
N LYS A 186 9.84 4.46 -5.01
CA LYS A 186 10.60 5.70 -4.75
C LYS A 186 9.72 6.96 -4.68
N GLY A 187 8.46 6.88 -5.11
CA GLY A 187 7.50 7.99 -5.00
C GLY A 187 7.64 9.05 -6.10
N PHE A 188 8.38 8.78 -7.18
CA PHE A 188 8.48 9.72 -8.30
C PHE A 188 7.19 9.77 -9.12
N SER A 189 6.85 10.93 -9.67
CA SER A 189 5.73 11.06 -10.61
C SER A 189 6.09 10.52 -12.00
N LEU A 190 5.09 10.16 -12.80
CA LEU A 190 5.29 9.68 -14.17
C LEU A 190 5.90 10.79 -15.06
N GLU A 191 5.50 12.03 -14.79
CA GLU A 191 5.94 13.26 -15.43
C GLU A 191 7.42 13.55 -15.19
N GLU A 192 7.96 13.12 -14.04
CA GLU A 192 9.39 13.21 -13.76
C GLU A 192 10.20 12.12 -14.47
N ILE A 193 9.71 10.87 -14.45
CA ILE A 193 10.53 9.70 -14.86
C ILE A 193 10.46 9.38 -16.35
N ILE A 194 9.34 9.61 -17.02
CA ILE A 194 9.17 9.27 -18.45
C ILE A 194 10.05 10.13 -19.36
N PRO A 195 10.11 11.47 -19.22
CA PRO A 195 10.99 12.29 -20.06
C PRO A 195 12.46 12.21 -19.64
N ALA A 196 12.77 11.62 -18.47
CA ALA A 196 14.14 11.54 -17.97
C ALA A 196 15.01 10.61 -18.86
N PRO A 197 16.25 11.03 -19.19
CA PRO A 197 17.14 10.21 -19.99
C PRO A 197 17.45 8.90 -19.28
N TRP A 198 17.35 7.79 -19.99
CA TRP A 198 17.68 6.49 -19.42
C TRP A 198 19.20 6.32 -19.35
N LYS A 199 19.70 6.14 -18.12
CA LYS A 199 21.09 5.74 -17.87
C LYS A 199 21.09 4.27 -17.49
N TRP A 200 21.45 3.42 -18.43
CA TRP A 200 21.58 1.99 -18.18
C TRP A 200 22.71 1.72 -17.18
N GLN A 201 22.50 0.75 -16.29
CA GLN A 201 23.50 0.19 -15.39
C GLN A 201 23.16 -1.29 -15.12
N PRO A 202 24.13 -2.11 -14.68
CA PRO A 202 23.85 -3.49 -14.28
C PRO A 202 23.10 -3.52 -12.94
N GLY A 203 21.84 -3.94 -12.97
CA GLY A 203 21.02 -4.10 -11.78
C GLY A 203 20.55 -2.78 -11.14
N TRP A 204 19.30 -2.75 -10.71
CA TRP A 204 18.75 -1.71 -9.83
C TRP A 204 18.19 -2.35 -8.59
N THR A 205 18.52 -1.82 -7.41
CA THR A 205 18.03 -2.34 -6.13
C THR A 205 16.88 -1.49 -5.60
N TYR A 206 15.78 -2.15 -5.25
CA TYR A 206 14.62 -1.55 -4.60
C TYR A 206 14.32 -2.32 -3.30
N SER A 207 13.74 -1.62 -2.33
CA SER A 207 13.23 -2.21 -1.09
C SER A 207 11.74 -1.93 -1.08
N LEU A 208 10.94 -2.96 -1.33
CA LEU A 208 9.49 -2.85 -1.34
C LEU A 208 8.96 -3.05 0.08
N GLU A 209 8.55 -1.95 0.68
CA GLU A 209 7.74 -1.95 1.89
C GLU A 209 6.25 -2.15 1.55
N ARG A 210 5.44 -2.34 2.58
CA ARG A 210 4.01 -2.60 2.45
C ARG A 210 3.32 -1.55 1.59
N ILE A 211 2.69 -1.97 0.50
CA ILE A 211 1.73 -1.13 -0.23
C ILE A 211 0.35 -1.33 0.39
N ASN A 212 -0.22 -0.25 0.91
CA ASN A 212 -1.54 -0.28 1.53
C ASN A 212 -2.64 -0.47 0.47
N PRO A 213 -3.68 -1.29 0.73
CA PRO A 213 -4.79 -1.52 -0.21
C PRO A 213 -5.76 -0.32 -0.30
N PHE A 214 -5.35 0.82 0.24
CA PHE A 214 -6.14 2.04 0.33
C PHE A 214 -5.29 3.25 0.03
N GLU A 215 -5.97 4.34 -0.30
CA GLU A 215 -5.40 5.67 -0.39
C GLU A 215 -6.19 6.66 0.44
N ILE A 216 -5.57 7.80 0.74
CA ILE A 216 -6.19 8.86 1.53
C ILE A 216 -6.79 9.90 0.60
N ARG A 217 -8.11 10.11 0.72
CA ARG A 217 -8.84 11.13 -0.04
C ARG A 217 -9.67 12.00 0.89
N ASN A 218 -10.22 13.09 0.35
CA ASN A 218 -11.21 13.88 1.07
C ASN A 218 -12.50 13.06 1.25
N SER A 219 -12.99 12.99 2.49
CA SER A 219 -14.30 12.47 2.86
C SER A 219 -15.19 13.60 3.38
N LYS A 220 -16.47 13.30 3.64
CA LYS A 220 -17.38 14.28 4.25
C LYS A 220 -17.00 14.66 5.69
N TRP A 221 -16.06 13.94 6.32
CA TRP A 221 -15.58 14.17 7.68
C TRP A 221 -14.11 14.64 7.75
N GLY A 222 -13.53 15.04 6.61
CA GLY A 222 -12.13 15.45 6.52
C GLY A 222 -11.38 14.53 5.57
N LEU A 223 -10.42 13.76 6.10
CA LEU A 223 -9.72 12.73 5.33
C LEU A 223 -10.32 11.36 5.65
N GLY A 224 -10.33 10.48 4.66
CA GLY A 224 -10.79 9.10 4.79
C GLY A 224 -9.89 8.14 4.03
N MET A 225 -9.88 6.89 4.45
CA MET A 225 -9.28 5.78 3.71
C MET A 225 -10.27 5.29 2.66
N PHE A 226 -9.86 5.21 1.40
CA PHE A 226 -10.66 4.67 0.32
C PHE A 226 -9.94 3.47 -0.27
N ALA A 227 -10.68 2.40 -0.55
CA ALA A 227 -10.15 1.23 -1.23
C ALA A 227 -9.54 1.65 -2.57
N ASP A 228 -8.25 1.39 -2.76
CA ASP A 228 -7.51 1.76 -3.97
C ASP A 228 -7.67 0.68 -5.07
N ARG A 229 -8.07 -0.51 -4.66
CA ARG A 229 -8.47 -1.65 -5.50
C ARG A 229 -9.63 -2.38 -4.85
N ASP A 230 -10.13 -3.41 -5.51
CA ASP A 230 -11.01 -4.38 -4.86
C ASP A 230 -10.22 -5.10 -3.74
N ILE A 231 -10.85 -5.24 -2.58
CA ILE A 231 -10.31 -5.86 -1.37
C ILE A 231 -11.20 -7.03 -0.99
N ASP A 232 -10.62 -8.21 -0.87
CA ASP A 232 -11.38 -9.42 -0.55
C ASP A 232 -11.74 -9.47 0.94
N ALA A 233 -12.86 -10.12 1.26
CA ALA A 233 -13.25 -10.37 2.65
C ALA A 233 -12.11 -11.06 3.44
N GLY A 234 -11.78 -10.52 4.62
CA GLY A 234 -10.72 -11.01 5.49
C GLY A 234 -9.32 -10.47 5.19
N GLU A 235 -9.14 -9.70 4.11
CA GLU A 235 -7.85 -9.11 3.77
C GLU A 235 -7.41 -8.04 4.79
N LEU A 236 -6.11 -7.95 5.06
CA LEU A 236 -5.51 -7.01 6.02
C LEU A 236 -5.48 -5.57 5.47
N ILE A 237 -6.12 -4.64 6.17
CA ILE A 237 -6.10 -3.21 5.85
C ILE A 237 -4.91 -2.52 6.51
N VAL A 238 -4.82 -2.57 7.85
CA VAL A 238 -3.73 -1.96 8.63
C VAL A 238 -3.29 -2.93 9.73
N ASP A 239 -1.98 -3.02 9.95
CA ASP A 239 -1.37 -3.71 11.09
C ASP A 239 -0.64 -2.69 11.96
N TRP A 240 -1.16 -2.40 13.16
CA TRP A 240 -0.50 -1.49 14.10
C TRP A 240 0.77 -2.08 14.72
N ASN A 241 1.03 -3.38 14.56
CA ASN A 241 2.20 -4.06 15.12
C ASN A 241 3.33 -4.28 14.09
N ASP A 242 3.31 -3.55 12.97
CA ASP A 242 4.35 -3.64 11.92
C ASP A 242 5.67 -2.93 12.30
N GLY A 243 5.67 -2.18 13.40
CA GLY A 243 6.85 -1.49 13.91
C GLY A 243 6.99 -0.01 13.63
N ARG A 244 6.10 0.58 12.83
CA ARG A 244 6.09 2.03 12.57
C ARG A 244 5.25 2.80 13.58
N GLY A 245 4.46 2.10 14.39
CA GLY A 245 3.61 2.68 15.43
C GLY A 245 4.40 3.15 16.66
N GLN A 246 3.94 4.24 17.28
CA GLN A 246 4.43 4.72 18.56
C GLN A 246 3.46 4.28 19.68
N ILE A 247 3.98 3.51 20.63
CA ILE A 247 3.24 3.06 21.81
C ILE A 247 3.32 4.12 22.91
N TYR A 248 2.21 4.32 23.59
CA TYR A 248 2.04 5.17 24.77
C TYR A 248 1.47 4.34 25.92
N GLU A 249 2.03 4.50 27.11
CA GLU A 249 1.49 3.93 28.36
C GLU A 249 1.18 5.09 29.30
N LEU A 250 -0.11 5.35 29.54
CA LEU A 250 -0.63 6.57 30.15
C LEU A 250 -1.80 6.26 31.08
N ALA A 251 -2.03 7.11 32.08
CA ALA A 251 -3.13 6.91 33.03
C ALA A 251 -4.49 7.20 32.37
N SER A 252 -4.55 8.19 31.47
CA SER A 252 -5.76 8.58 30.75
C SER A 252 -5.46 8.84 29.28
N VAL A 253 -6.46 8.59 28.42
CA VAL A 253 -6.41 8.94 26.99
C VAL A 253 -6.19 10.44 26.77
N PHE A 254 -6.60 11.28 27.71
CA PHE A 254 -6.41 12.74 27.65
C PHE A 254 -4.96 13.20 27.86
N ASP A 255 -4.08 12.30 28.30
CA ASP A 255 -2.65 12.57 28.43
C ASP A 255 -1.89 12.32 27.11
N LEU A 256 -2.56 11.81 26.07
CA LEU A 256 -1.94 11.60 24.76
C LEU A 256 -1.45 12.94 24.17
N PRO A 257 -0.29 12.94 23.49
CA PRO A 257 0.14 14.08 22.69
C PRO A 257 -0.94 14.47 21.69
N LYS A 258 -1.02 15.77 21.39
CA LYS A 258 -2.06 16.32 20.51
C LYS A 258 -2.09 15.63 19.14
N GLU A 259 -0.92 15.21 18.66
CA GLU A 259 -0.73 14.53 17.38
C GLU A 259 -1.29 13.10 17.36
N ALA A 260 -1.42 12.46 18.53
CA ALA A 260 -1.90 11.08 18.69
C ALA A 260 -3.33 11.01 19.24
N ALA A 261 -3.79 12.03 19.96
CA ALA A 261 -5.05 12.01 20.71
C ALA A 261 -6.31 11.71 19.89
N ASN A 262 -6.30 11.96 18.57
CA ASN A 262 -7.44 11.70 17.67
C ASN A 262 -7.25 10.46 16.79
N HIS A 263 -6.12 9.75 16.91
CA HIS A 263 -5.72 8.72 15.94
C HIS A 263 -5.21 7.44 16.59
N ALA A 264 -4.73 7.53 17.83
CA ALA A 264 -4.24 6.37 18.55
C ALA A 264 -5.41 5.45 18.91
N ILE A 265 -5.19 4.15 18.75
CA ILE A 265 -6.14 3.12 19.19
C ILE A 265 -5.73 2.61 20.56
N GLN A 266 -6.69 2.27 21.40
CA GLN A 266 -6.42 1.57 22.66
C GLN A 266 -6.17 0.08 22.38
N PHE A 267 -5.18 -0.51 23.05
CA PHE A 267 -4.90 -1.95 22.94
C PHE A 267 -4.70 -2.65 24.29
N ASP A 268 -4.80 -1.90 25.39
CA ASP A 268 -4.78 -2.35 26.78
C ASP A 268 -5.37 -1.22 27.67
N GLU A 269 -5.67 -1.50 28.94
CA GLU A 269 -6.37 -0.58 29.86
C GLU A 269 -5.70 0.81 29.97
N HIS A 270 -4.37 0.85 29.83
CA HIS A 270 -3.56 2.06 29.92
C HIS A 270 -2.56 2.19 28.76
N LYS A 271 -2.84 1.55 27.62
CA LYS A 271 -1.92 1.57 26.47
C LYS A 271 -2.63 1.90 25.16
N TRP A 272 -1.99 2.81 24.42
CA TRP A 272 -2.43 3.26 23.10
C TRP A 272 -1.30 3.18 22.10
N ILE A 273 -1.66 3.00 20.84
CA ILE A 273 -0.70 2.99 19.73
C ILE A 273 -1.17 3.91 18.61
N ASP A 274 -0.35 4.91 18.30
CA ASP A 274 -0.53 5.79 17.14
C ASP A 274 0.30 5.24 15.98
N HIS A 275 -0.34 5.04 14.83
CA HIS A 275 0.28 4.46 13.66
C HIS A 275 -0.02 5.32 12.42
N PRO A 276 0.97 5.65 11.58
CA PRO A 276 0.79 6.55 10.43
C PRO A 276 -0.33 6.09 9.50
N ASP A 277 -0.39 4.79 9.21
CA ASP A 277 -1.40 4.22 8.32
C ASP A 277 -2.77 4.08 8.98
N GLY A 278 -2.90 4.32 10.29
CA GLY A 278 -4.15 4.16 11.03
C GLY A 278 -4.97 5.45 11.17
N ARG A 279 -4.37 6.61 10.88
CA ARG A 279 -4.89 7.91 11.33
C ARG A 279 -6.17 8.37 10.65
N ASN A 280 -6.47 7.86 9.46
CA ASN A 280 -7.56 8.36 8.60
C ASN A 280 -8.71 7.36 8.44
N ILE A 281 -8.81 6.35 9.31
CA ILE A 281 -9.97 5.47 9.28
C ILE A 281 -11.16 6.15 9.95
N ASN A 282 -12.26 6.30 9.22
CA ASN A 282 -13.45 6.95 9.73
C ASN A 282 -14.38 5.95 10.43
N HIS A 283 -15.26 6.49 11.27
CA HIS A 283 -16.26 5.70 11.96
C HIS A 283 -17.50 5.44 11.10
N SER A 284 -18.03 4.20 11.17
CA SER A 284 -19.41 3.88 10.78
C SER A 284 -20.06 2.95 11.81
N CYS A 285 -21.37 3.11 12.03
CA CYS A 285 -22.16 2.17 12.84
C CYS A 285 -22.52 0.88 12.09
N GLU A 286 -22.31 0.86 10.77
CA GLU A 286 -22.34 -0.32 9.89
C GLU A 286 -21.01 -0.32 9.12
N PRO A 287 -19.89 -0.71 9.77
CA PRO A 287 -18.56 -0.66 9.16
C PRO A 287 -18.38 -1.76 8.11
N ASN A 288 -17.41 -1.57 7.22
CA ASN A 288 -16.93 -2.62 6.31
C ASN A 288 -15.57 -3.21 6.75
N CYS A 289 -14.93 -2.65 7.78
CA CYS A 289 -13.71 -3.16 8.37
C CYS A 289 -13.89 -3.47 9.87
N GLY A 290 -13.18 -4.50 10.35
CA GLY A 290 -13.29 -4.97 11.73
C GLY A 290 -11.96 -5.50 12.27
N TRP A 291 -11.86 -5.62 13.59
CA TRP A 291 -10.60 -5.98 14.26
C TRP A 291 -10.39 -7.49 14.30
N LYS A 292 -9.20 -7.95 13.93
CA LYS A 292 -8.77 -9.34 14.08
C LYS A 292 -7.54 -9.42 14.97
N GLY A 293 -7.67 -10.12 16.09
CA GLY A 293 -6.66 -10.07 17.13
C GLY A 293 -6.60 -8.67 17.73
N ARG A 294 -5.43 -8.28 18.26
CA ARG A 294 -5.27 -7.03 19.01
C ARG A 294 -4.93 -5.80 18.15
N PHE A 295 -4.24 -6.00 17.02
CA PHE A 295 -3.58 -4.92 16.28
C PHE A 295 -3.94 -4.84 14.79
N LYS A 296 -4.73 -5.78 14.27
CA LYS A 296 -5.00 -5.87 12.83
C LYS A 296 -6.43 -5.47 12.54
N LEU A 297 -6.58 -4.60 11.56
CA LEU A 297 -7.86 -4.27 10.97
C LEU A 297 -7.98 -4.98 9.62
N VAL A 298 -9.08 -5.69 9.40
CA VAL A 298 -9.34 -6.45 8.17
C VAL A 298 -10.68 -6.07 7.54
N ALA A 299 -10.85 -6.37 6.25
CA ALA A 299 -12.15 -6.28 5.59
C ALA A 299 -13.13 -7.32 6.16
N MET A 300 -14.36 -6.90 6.46
CA MET A 300 -15.44 -7.78 6.96
C MET A 300 -16.24 -8.44 5.83
N ARG A 301 -16.15 -7.88 4.63
CA ARG A 301 -16.78 -8.32 3.38
C ARG A 301 -15.89 -7.90 2.21
N ASP A 302 -16.23 -8.33 1.00
CA ASP A 302 -15.60 -7.76 -0.19
C ASP A 302 -15.91 -6.25 -0.28
N ILE A 303 -14.89 -5.45 -0.59
CA ILE A 303 -14.95 -3.99 -0.71
C ILE A 303 -14.47 -3.60 -2.10
N ARG A 304 -15.27 -2.84 -2.84
CA ARG A 304 -14.95 -2.39 -4.19
C ARG A 304 -14.01 -1.19 -4.17
N LYS A 305 -13.17 -1.07 -5.21
CA LYS A 305 -12.36 0.12 -5.47
C LYS A 305 -13.21 1.38 -5.35
N GLY A 306 -12.72 2.35 -4.57
CA GLY A 306 -13.37 3.63 -4.33
C GLY A 306 -14.39 3.66 -3.19
N GLU A 307 -14.74 2.52 -2.57
CA GLU A 307 -15.49 2.53 -1.31
C GLU A 307 -14.62 3.08 -0.16
N GLU A 308 -15.21 3.87 0.74
CA GLU A 308 -14.53 4.33 1.95
C GLU A 308 -14.47 3.20 2.99
N LEU A 309 -13.34 3.09 3.67
CA LEU A 309 -13.08 2.10 4.71
C LEU A 309 -13.49 2.67 6.07
N PHE A 310 -14.33 1.93 6.77
CA PHE A 310 -14.87 2.31 8.06
C PHE A 310 -14.64 1.25 9.12
N SER A 311 -14.29 1.69 10.33
CA SER A 311 -14.28 0.84 11.53
C SER A 311 -15.30 1.36 12.54
N ASP A 312 -15.87 0.45 13.32
CA ASP A 312 -16.64 0.85 14.48
C ASP A 312 -15.69 1.14 15.65
N TYR A 313 -15.61 2.38 16.13
CA TYR A 313 -14.66 2.75 17.17
C TYR A 313 -15.02 2.14 18.52
N ASP A 314 -16.28 1.79 18.75
CA ASP A 314 -16.68 1.09 19.98
C ASP A 314 -16.06 -0.32 20.06
N THR A 315 -15.54 -0.86 18.95
CA THR A 315 -14.92 -2.21 18.92
C THR A 315 -13.42 -2.23 19.21
N MET A 316 -12.81 -1.08 19.50
CA MET A 316 -11.38 -0.94 19.82
C MET A 316 -11.09 -0.10 21.05
N GLU A 317 -12.07 0.62 21.58
CA GLU A 317 -11.91 1.64 22.61
C GLU A 317 -12.77 1.32 23.84
N ASP A 318 -12.25 1.59 25.04
CA ASP A 318 -13.03 1.55 26.29
C ASP A 318 -12.49 2.50 27.37
N SER A 319 -11.70 3.50 26.97
CA SER A 319 -11.24 4.60 27.84
C SER A 319 -12.34 5.63 28.13
N GLU A 320 -11.94 6.75 28.74
CA GLU A 320 -12.79 7.93 28.94
C GLU A 320 -13.08 8.70 27.65
N TRP A 321 -12.49 8.30 26.52
CA TRP A 321 -12.75 8.90 25.22
C TRP A 321 -14.21 8.72 24.79
N MET A 322 -14.77 9.76 24.19
CA MET A 322 -16.06 9.69 23.51
C MET A 322 -16.07 10.64 22.32
N MET A 323 -16.83 10.28 21.29
CA MET A 323 -17.12 11.19 20.19
C MET A 323 -17.95 12.37 20.73
N LEU A 324 -17.36 13.57 20.70
CA LEU A 324 -17.96 14.77 21.29
C LEU A 324 -19.20 15.25 20.52
N GLU A 325 -19.20 15.06 19.21
CA GLU A 325 -20.33 15.38 18.35
C GLU A 325 -21.22 14.15 18.14
N GLU A 326 -22.51 14.38 17.91
CA GLU A 326 -23.41 13.28 17.56
C GLU A 326 -22.95 12.60 16.27
N CYS A 327 -22.92 11.27 16.29
CA CYS A 327 -22.51 10.48 15.13
C CYS A 327 -23.37 10.82 13.90
N GLY A 328 -22.69 11.27 12.85
CA GLY A 328 -23.25 11.59 11.54
C GLY A 328 -22.89 10.57 10.47
N CYS A 329 -22.69 9.29 10.82
CA CYS A 329 -22.20 8.28 9.87
C CYS A 329 -23.11 8.15 8.64
N GLY A 330 -24.43 8.29 8.84
CA GLY A 330 -25.45 8.30 7.79
C GLY A 330 -26.06 6.93 7.51
N THR A 331 -25.68 5.90 8.26
CA THR A 331 -26.28 4.56 8.14
C THR A 331 -27.66 4.51 8.79
N ALA A 332 -28.47 3.51 8.42
CA ALA A 332 -29.81 3.34 8.96
C ALA A 332 -29.76 3.01 10.46
N SER A 333 -28.76 2.25 10.92
CA SER A 333 -28.55 1.93 12.33
C SER A 333 -27.62 2.90 13.07
N CYS A 334 -27.53 4.17 12.64
CA CYS A 334 -26.67 5.16 13.27
C CYS A 334 -27.00 5.35 14.77
N ARG A 335 -26.02 5.10 15.63
CA ARG A 335 -26.20 5.07 17.10
C ARG A 335 -26.18 6.44 17.77
N LYS A 336 -25.79 7.50 17.04
CA LYS A 336 -25.63 8.90 17.52
C LYS A 336 -24.59 9.12 18.61
N VAL A 337 -24.27 8.13 19.44
CA VAL A 337 -23.29 8.23 20.53
C VAL A 337 -22.30 7.08 20.43
N ILE A 338 -21.01 7.40 20.37
CA ILE A 338 -19.87 6.48 20.26
C ILE A 338 -18.92 6.76 21.43
N LYS A 339 -18.64 5.76 22.26
CA LYS A 339 -18.03 5.94 23.59
C LYS A 339 -17.35 4.68 24.17
N GLY A 340 -17.11 3.69 23.32
CA GLY A 340 -16.42 2.46 23.68
C GLY A 340 -17.33 1.25 23.89
N LEU A 341 -16.70 0.08 23.92
CA LEU A 341 -17.37 -1.23 23.85
C LEU A 341 -18.41 -1.44 24.95
N ARG A 342 -18.13 -0.98 26.18
CA ARG A 342 -19.04 -1.14 27.33
C ARG A 342 -20.43 -0.52 27.12
N PHE A 343 -20.58 0.33 26.12
CA PHE A 343 -21.84 0.96 25.78
C PHE A 343 -22.40 0.55 24.41
N LEU A 344 -21.69 -0.34 23.71
CA LEU A 344 -22.16 -0.90 22.46
C LEU A 344 -23.40 -1.79 22.75
N PRO A 345 -24.50 -1.68 21.98
CA PRO A 345 -25.66 -2.53 22.16
C PRO A 345 -25.31 -4.03 22.09
N ALA A 346 -25.91 -4.84 22.97
CA ALA A 346 -25.54 -6.26 23.12
C ALA A 346 -25.77 -7.10 21.85
N ASP A 347 -26.78 -6.75 21.06
CA ASP A 347 -27.02 -7.33 19.73
C ASP A 347 -25.89 -7.01 18.76
N LYS A 348 -25.36 -5.78 18.78
CA LYS A 348 -24.18 -5.39 18.00
C LYS A 348 -22.89 -6.06 18.47
N VAL A 349 -22.68 -6.20 19.78
CA VAL A 349 -21.56 -7.00 20.31
C VAL A 349 -21.66 -8.42 19.76
N LYS A 350 -22.83 -9.05 19.83
CA LYS A 350 -23.05 -10.40 19.31
C LYS A 350 -22.81 -10.50 17.79
N GLU A 351 -23.27 -9.52 17.02
CA GLU A 351 -23.02 -9.43 15.57
C GLU A 351 -21.53 -9.41 15.26
N TYR A 352 -20.76 -8.51 15.88
CA TYR A 352 -19.32 -8.45 15.65
C TYR A 352 -18.58 -9.70 16.14
N MET A 353 -19.04 -10.32 17.23
CA MET A 353 -18.44 -11.55 17.77
C MET A 353 -18.66 -12.77 16.86
N GLN A 354 -19.73 -12.83 16.04
CA GLN A 354 -19.90 -13.90 15.04
C GLN A 354 -18.70 -14.01 14.09
N GLY A 355 -18.17 -12.85 13.70
CA GLY A 355 -16.96 -12.75 12.89
C GLY A 355 -15.69 -12.49 13.70
N ARG A 356 -15.75 -12.45 15.04
CA ARG A 356 -14.68 -11.96 15.94
C ARG A 356 -14.03 -10.68 15.41
N TYR A 357 -14.83 -9.64 15.19
CA TYR A 357 -14.44 -8.32 14.67
C TYR A 357 -14.26 -7.25 15.77
N VAL A 358 -14.05 -7.69 17.01
CA VAL A 358 -13.75 -6.86 18.18
C VAL A 358 -12.28 -7.05 18.53
N SER A 359 -11.59 -5.98 18.94
CA SER A 359 -10.18 -6.09 19.32
C SER A 359 -9.99 -7.07 20.47
N GLU A 360 -9.00 -7.96 20.36
CA GLU A 360 -8.82 -9.09 21.29
C GLU A 360 -8.65 -8.63 22.74
N TRP A 361 -8.07 -7.45 22.99
CA TRP A 361 -7.93 -6.94 24.36
C TRP A 361 -9.28 -6.65 25.03
N LEU A 362 -10.28 -6.23 24.25
CA LEU A 362 -11.65 -6.02 24.74
C LEU A 362 -12.37 -7.34 24.96
N ILE A 363 -12.14 -8.31 24.06
CA ILE A 363 -12.65 -9.68 24.23
C ILE A 363 -12.14 -10.27 25.54
N GLU A 364 -10.84 -10.13 25.81
CA GLU A 364 -10.21 -10.57 27.07
C GLU A 364 -10.76 -9.82 28.28
N LYS A 365 -10.86 -8.49 28.21
CA LYS A 365 -11.34 -7.63 29.31
C LYS A 365 -12.76 -7.96 29.73
N TYR A 366 -13.64 -8.21 28.77
CA TYR A 366 -15.07 -8.44 28.99
C TYR A 366 -15.46 -9.92 28.99
N HIS A 367 -14.51 -10.84 28.79
CA HIS A 367 -14.76 -12.28 28.68
C HIS A 367 -15.86 -12.59 27.66
N LEU A 368 -15.73 -12.03 26.46
CA LEU A 368 -16.69 -12.24 25.37
C LEU A 368 -16.44 -13.59 24.69
N ASP A 369 -17.46 -14.44 24.65
CA ASP A 369 -17.42 -15.78 24.03
C ASP A 369 -17.86 -15.79 22.55
#